data_AF-A0A1E1X9J3-F1
#
_entry.id   AF-A0A1E1X9J3-F1
#
_cell.length_a   1.000
_cell.length_b   1.000
_cell.length_c   1.000
_cell.angle_alpha   90.00
_cell.angle_beta   90.00
_cell.angle_gamma   90.00
#
_symmetry.space_group_name_H-M   'P 1'
#
loop_
_entity.id
_entity.type
_entity.pdbx_description
1 polymer ?
#
loop_
_entity_poly.entity_id
_entity_poly.type
_entity_poly.pdbx_seq_one_letter_code
_entity_poly.pdbx_strand_id
1 'polypeptide(L)'
;MPRVDFLPSYDNSGSYTRIYRGSVLFLKYTWLELLLLFCNVINVVVQLGMGIPLLIQSAQEALAVPINVTANNPMPLAQPYDPFAFDVIVLFTVAFGAWFGVSGVLLEHEYEIALHMACMMFASVYSATEYYVCGDSFNSSLILYRALVVATMTSISAVLAIKAIFHPAWTEFVLVGVSEGMIEMYKTFCKFLALLKLEFLLYTIFGILVLNAGVHSTSWQFTTMSIIIVYSLVLWYIGSLAVRKERQLLVYTYVALSMIAPLFLPLEISARFPNKTVQIADAPIVHLVAGAFCVLMRVYLHIELLRVFKNFNCGLVNQAFLGLLTPETTGLLSGRRH
;
A
#
# COMPACT_ATOMS: atom_id res chain seq x y z
N MET A 1 31.00 -24.44 -9.29
CA MET A 1 29.66 -24.63 -8.69
C MET A 1 29.19 -26.04 -9.04
N PRO A 2 28.90 -26.92 -8.08
CA PRO A 2 28.43 -28.26 -8.40
C PRO A 2 27.01 -28.18 -8.95
N ARG A 3 26.78 -28.93 -10.04
CA ARG A 3 25.49 -29.11 -10.71
C ARG A 3 24.58 -29.88 -9.75
N VAL A 4 23.49 -29.27 -9.31
CA VAL A 4 22.46 -29.97 -8.54
C VAL A 4 21.66 -30.78 -9.56
N ASP A 5 21.88 -32.09 -9.56
CA ASP A 5 21.14 -33.02 -10.42
C ASP A 5 19.67 -33.05 -9.98
N PHE A 6 18.78 -32.88 -10.95
CA PHE A 6 17.34 -32.87 -10.75
C PHE A 6 16.84 -34.21 -10.22
N LEU A 7 15.98 -34.13 -9.20
CA LEU A 7 15.22 -35.25 -8.64
C LEU A 7 14.44 -36.01 -9.73
N PRO A 8 14.17 -37.31 -9.52
CA PRO A 8 13.44 -38.14 -10.48
C PRO A 8 12.01 -37.64 -10.70
N SER A 9 11.55 -37.77 -11.94
CA SER A 9 10.18 -37.47 -12.39
C SER A 9 9.15 -38.24 -11.57
N TYR A 10 8.31 -37.52 -10.83
CA TYR A 10 7.12 -38.07 -10.18
C TYR A 10 6.05 -38.35 -11.25
N ASP A 11 5.67 -39.61 -11.40
CA ASP A 11 4.57 -40.02 -12.27
C ASP A 11 3.23 -39.53 -11.69
N ASN A 12 2.60 -38.60 -12.41
CA ASN A 12 1.27 -38.08 -12.13
C ASN A 12 0.20 -39.15 -12.42
N SER A 13 -0.20 -39.91 -11.40
CA SER A 13 -1.43 -40.71 -11.45
C SER A 13 -2.67 -39.80 -11.38
N GLY A 14 -3.20 -39.46 -12.55
CA GLY A 14 -4.30 -38.54 -12.76
C GLY A 14 -5.68 -39.05 -12.33
N SER A 15 -5.95 -39.16 -11.02
CA SER A 15 -7.29 -39.52 -10.51
C SER A 15 -7.95 -38.53 -9.55
N TYR A 16 -7.35 -37.37 -9.26
CA TYR A 16 -7.92 -36.45 -8.25
C TYR A 16 -8.62 -35.18 -8.80
N THR A 17 -8.69 -34.95 -10.11
CA THR A 17 -9.01 -33.60 -10.62
C THR A 17 -10.39 -33.41 -11.26
N ARG A 18 -11.42 -34.25 -10.99
CA ARG A 18 -12.67 -34.18 -11.80
C ARG A 18 -14.03 -33.98 -11.12
N ILE A 19 -14.16 -33.73 -9.82
CA ILE A 19 -15.50 -33.63 -9.22
C ILE A 19 -15.63 -32.44 -8.26
N TYR A 20 -15.33 -31.21 -8.65
CA TYR A 20 -15.55 -30.05 -7.76
C TYR A 20 -15.51 -28.76 -8.59
N ARG A 21 -16.63 -28.35 -9.20
CA ARG A 21 -16.66 -27.15 -10.09
C ARG A 21 -17.74 -26.10 -9.80
N GLY A 22 -18.61 -26.31 -8.82
CA GLY A 22 -19.66 -25.31 -8.47
C GLY A 22 -19.76 -25.00 -6.98
N SER A 23 -19.62 -26.00 -6.12
CA SER A 23 -19.83 -25.88 -4.66
C SER A 23 -18.54 -25.61 -3.86
N VAL A 24 -17.43 -25.32 -4.53
CA VAL A 24 -16.06 -25.35 -3.95
C VAL A 24 -15.58 -23.99 -3.50
N LEU A 25 -16.15 -22.91 -4.02
CA LEU A 25 -15.73 -21.57 -3.66
C LEU A 25 -15.97 -21.30 -2.16
N PHE A 26 -17.03 -21.87 -1.57
CA PHE A 26 -17.25 -21.83 -0.11
C PHE A 26 -16.49 -22.90 0.68
N LEU A 27 -15.97 -23.95 0.01
CA LEU A 27 -15.21 -25.01 0.69
C LEU A 27 -13.72 -24.69 0.80
N LYS A 28 -13.22 -23.75 -0.03
CA LYS A 28 -11.82 -23.38 -0.10
C LYS A 28 -11.45 -22.30 0.91
N TYR A 29 -12.29 -21.28 1.08
CA TYR A 29 -12.02 -20.19 2.01
C TYR A 29 -12.40 -20.57 3.43
N THR A 30 -11.54 -20.21 4.38
CA THR A 30 -11.90 -20.34 5.79
C THR A 30 -13.01 -19.34 6.13
N TRP A 31 -13.90 -19.69 7.07
CA TRP A 31 -14.92 -18.74 7.56
C TRP A 31 -14.31 -17.40 8.03
N LEU A 32 -13.05 -17.43 8.47
CA LEU A 32 -12.29 -16.24 8.88
C LEU A 32 -11.93 -15.34 7.69
N GLU A 33 -11.53 -15.90 6.56
CA GLU A 33 -11.24 -15.13 5.34
C GLU A 33 -12.50 -14.49 4.75
N LEU A 34 -13.62 -15.23 4.73
CA LEU A 34 -14.91 -14.69 4.32
C LEU A 34 -15.38 -13.57 5.25
N LEU A 35 -15.21 -13.75 6.56
CA LEU A 35 -15.52 -12.71 7.55
C LEU A 35 -14.61 -11.49 7.39
N LEU A 36 -13.31 -11.68 7.11
CA LEU A 36 -12.37 -10.60 6.82
C LEU A 36 -12.81 -9.81 5.58
N LEU A 37 -13.19 -10.49 4.50
CA LEU A 37 -13.66 -9.85 3.27
C LEU A 37 -14.97 -9.09 3.51
N PHE A 38 -15.90 -9.67 4.27
CA PHE A 38 -17.13 -9.00 4.67
C PHE A 38 -16.88 -7.75 5.51
N CYS A 39 -16.04 -7.83 6.55
CA CYS A 39 -15.64 -6.70 7.37
C CYS A 39 -14.92 -5.62 6.55
N ASN A 40 -14.09 -6.01 5.58
CA ASN A 40 -13.42 -5.09 4.68
C ASN A 40 -14.42 -4.32 3.81
N VAL A 41 -15.40 -5.00 3.21
CA VAL A 41 -16.47 -4.36 2.42
C VAL A 41 -17.28 -3.39 3.30
N ILE A 42 -17.68 -3.81 4.50
CA ILE A 42 -18.39 -2.92 5.44
C ILE A 42 -17.54 -1.71 5.77
N ASN A 43 -16.26 -1.89 6.09
CA ASN A 43 -15.38 -0.79 6.42
C ASN A 43 -15.31 0.20 5.26
N VAL A 44 -15.10 -0.27 4.02
CA VAL A 44 -15.09 0.59 2.82
C VAL A 44 -16.39 1.37 2.67
N VAL A 45 -17.54 0.71 2.79
CA VAL A 45 -18.85 1.36 2.66
C VAL A 45 -19.04 2.43 3.73
N VAL A 46 -18.67 2.13 4.97
CA VAL A 46 -18.79 3.06 6.09
C VAL A 46 -17.83 4.24 5.95
N GLN A 47 -16.57 4.00 5.56
CA GLN A 47 -15.58 5.05 5.33
C GLN A 47 -15.92 5.92 4.12
N LEU A 48 -16.46 5.36 3.04
CA LEU A 48 -16.96 6.15 1.91
C LEU A 48 -18.20 6.95 2.33
N GLY A 49 -19.11 6.35 3.10
CA GLY A 49 -20.33 6.99 3.58
C GLY A 49 -20.07 8.17 4.50
N MET A 50 -19.01 8.15 5.31
CA MET A 50 -18.61 9.27 6.16
C MET A 50 -17.60 10.21 5.48
N GLY A 51 -16.66 9.66 4.72
CA GLY A 51 -15.55 10.39 4.11
C GLY A 51 -15.96 11.19 2.88
N ILE A 52 -16.91 10.74 2.06
CA ILE A 52 -17.37 11.53 0.90
C ILE A 52 -18.10 12.81 1.33
N PRO A 53 -19.04 12.79 2.29
CA PRO A 53 -19.65 14.02 2.79
C PRO A 53 -18.64 15.00 3.38
N LEU A 54 -17.67 14.49 4.16
CA LEU A 54 -16.58 15.31 4.70
C LEU A 54 -15.73 15.92 3.59
N LEU A 55 -15.34 15.12 2.59
CA LEU A 55 -14.57 15.58 1.43
C LEU A 55 -15.32 16.65 0.63
N ILE A 56 -16.63 16.50 0.45
CA ILE A 56 -17.46 17.50 -0.23
C ILE A 56 -17.52 18.78 0.59
N GLN A 57 -17.69 18.68 1.91
CA GLN A 57 -17.71 19.84 2.79
C GLN A 57 -16.36 20.57 2.79
N SER A 58 -15.25 19.84 2.97
CA SER A 58 -13.89 20.40 2.97
C SER A 58 -13.55 21.00 1.60
N ALA A 59 -13.99 20.38 0.49
CA ALA A 59 -13.83 20.95 -0.84
C ALA A 59 -14.66 22.23 -1.06
N GLN A 60 -15.90 22.27 -0.57
CA GLN A 60 -16.76 23.47 -0.68
C GLN A 60 -16.19 24.65 0.09
N GLU A 61 -15.68 24.40 1.29
CA GLU A 61 -15.04 25.41 2.13
C GLU A 61 -13.71 25.88 1.51
N ALA A 62 -12.90 24.97 0.97
CA ALA A 62 -11.69 25.30 0.21
C ALA A 62 -12.00 26.10 -1.06
N LEU A 63 -13.15 25.89 -1.71
CA LEU A 63 -13.57 26.67 -2.88
C LEU A 63 -14.18 28.03 -2.52
N ALA A 64 -14.76 28.16 -1.32
CA ALA A 64 -15.46 29.36 -0.89
C ALA A 64 -14.55 30.51 -0.47
N VAL A 65 -13.25 30.26 -0.23
CA VAL A 65 -12.29 31.32 0.12
C VAL A 65 -11.93 32.16 -1.13
N PRO A 66 -12.35 33.44 -1.18
CA PRO A 66 -12.14 34.26 -2.38
C PRO A 66 -10.67 34.66 -2.55
N ILE A 67 -10.17 34.51 -3.78
CA ILE A 67 -8.79 34.79 -4.22
C ILE A 67 -8.32 36.23 -3.89
N ASN A 68 -9.25 37.18 -3.70
CA ASN A 68 -8.95 38.60 -3.51
C ASN A 68 -8.77 39.08 -2.05
N VAL A 69 -8.99 38.23 -1.03
CA VAL A 69 -8.97 38.68 0.39
C VAL A 69 -7.58 38.57 1.05
N THR A 70 -6.58 38.04 0.36
CA THR A 70 -5.21 37.87 0.87
C THR A 70 -4.38 39.16 0.97
N ALA A 71 -4.90 40.32 0.56
CA ALA A 71 -4.10 41.55 0.55
C ALA A 71 -4.12 42.36 1.86
N ASN A 72 -5.22 42.44 2.63
CA ASN A 72 -5.37 43.52 3.63
C ASN A 72 -5.97 43.17 5.00
N ASN A 73 -6.31 41.92 5.31
CA ASN A 73 -6.79 41.57 6.65
C ASN A 73 -5.84 40.56 7.31
N PRO A 74 -5.38 40.80 8.56
CA PRO A 74 -4.70 39.78 9.33
C PRO A 74 -5.70 38.64 9.55
N MET A 75 -5.49 37.56 8.81
CA MET A 75 -6.29 36.36 8.86
C MET A 75 -6.32 35.86 10.33
N PRO A 76 -7.49 35.56 10.91
CA PRO A 76 -7.54 34.91 12.21
C PRO A 76 -6.76 33.61 12.11
N LEU A 77 -5.82 33.38 13.06
CA LEU A 77 -4.84 32.28 13.12
C LEU A 77 -5.07 31.23 12.01
N ALA A 78 -4.36 31.39 10.89
CA ALA A 78 -4.43 30.45 9.77
C ALA A 78 -4.14 29.05 10.32
N GLN A 79 -5.15 28.17 10.28
CA GLN A 79 -4.95 26.80 10.74
C GLN A 79 -3.86 26.15 9.88
N PRO A 80 -2.90 25.44 10.50
CA PRO A 80 -1.74 24.90 9.79
C PRO A 80 -2.09 23.83 8.73
N TYR A 81 -3.30 23.25 8.77
CA TYR A 81 -3.71 22.14 7.92
C TYR A 81 -5.12 22.29 7.33
N ASP A 82 -5.25 21.90 6.06
CA ASP A 82 -6.53 21.74 5.38
C ASP A 82 -7.09 20.33 5.63
N PRO A 83 -8.31 20.19 6.21
CA PRO A 83 -8.98 18.89 6.38
C PRO A 83 -9.10 18.10 5.07
N PHE A 84 -9.13 18.77 3.92
CA PHE A 84 -9.20 18.14 2.61
C PHE A 84 -8.08 17.11 2.37
N ALA A 85 -6.83 17.42 2.74
CA ALA A 85 -5.71 16.51 2.50
C ALA A 85 -5.84 15.21 3.31
N PHE A 86 -6.30 15.32 4.56
CA PHE A 86 -6.57 14.16 5.42
C PHE A 86 -7.71 13.31 4.89
N ASP A 87 -8.80 13.92 4.43
CA ASP A 87 -9.92 13.21 3.81
C ASP A 87 -9.46 12.39 2.60
N VAL A 88 -8.67 13.00 1.71
CA VAL A 88 -8.13 12.32 0.53
C VAL A 88 -7.21 11.16 0.93
N ILE A 89 -6.33 11.35 1.92
CA ILE A 89 -5.42 10.29 2.40
C ILE A 89 -6.20 9.12 3.00
N VAL A 90 -7.20 9.38 3.85
CA VAL A 90 -8.00 8.33 4.49
C VAL A 90 -8.79 7.55 3.43
N LEU A 91 -9.45 8.23 2.49
CA LEU A 91 -10.17 7.58 1.39
C LEU A 91 -9.24 6.78 0.48
N PHE A 92 -8.08 7.32 0.14
CA PHE A 92 -7.07 6.65 -0.67
C PHE A 92 -6.54 5.38 0.01
N THR A 93 -6.16 5.47 1.29
CA THR A 93 -5.64 4.33 2.06
C THR A 93 -6.69 3.24 2.25
N VAL A 94 -7.95 3.61 2.49
CA VAL A 94 -9.06 2.65 2.58
C VAL A 94 -9.30 1.96 1.25
N ALA A 95 -9.30 2.69 0.12
CA ALA A 95 -9.50 2.10 -1.21
C ALA A 95 -8.39 1.10 -1.58
N PHE A 96 -7.12 1.46 -1.36
CA PHE A 96 -5.99 0.55 -1.60
C PHE A 96 -5.98 -0.61 -0.60
N GLY A 97 -6.28 -0.36 0.67
CA GLY A 97 -6.43 -1.39 1.68
C GLY A 97 -7.51 -2.40 1.30
N ALA A 98 -8.64 -1.93 0.79
CA ALA A 98 -9.72 -2.79 0.30
C ALA A 98 -9.28 -3.68 -0.85
N TRP A 99 -8.63 -3.09 -1.85
CA TRP A 99 -8.06 -3.80 -2.98
C TRP A 99 -7.09 -4.88 -2.53
N PHE A 100 -6.16 -4.58 -1.63
CA PHE A 100 -5.22 -5.57 -1.08
C PHE A 100 -5.90 -6.65 -0.25
N GLY A 101 -6.95 -6.32 0.50
CA GLY A 101 -7.70 -7.32 1.26
C GLY A 101 -8.44 -8.30 0.36
N VAL A 102 -9.10 -7.79 -0.70
CA VAL A 102 -9.78 -8.62 -1.70
C VAL A 102 -8.76 -9.47 -2.48
N SER A 103 -7.69 -8.86 -2.97
CA SER A 103 -6.62 -9.54 -3.70
C SER A 103 -5.94 -10.61 -2.83
N GLY A 104 -5.59 -10.27 -1.59
CA GLY A 104 -4.93 -11.19 -0.66
C GLY A 104 -5.79 -12.38 -0.25
N VAL A 105 -7.10 -12.18 -0.04
CA VAL A 105 -8.01 -13.29 0.25
C VAL A 105 -8.27 -14.14 -1.00
N LEU A 106 -8.62 -13.53 -2.14
CA LEU A 106 -9.01 -14.27 -3.35
C LEU A 106 -7.83 -14.99 -4.03
N LEU A 107 -6.64 -14.40 -3.99
CA LEU A 107 -5.42 -14.97 -4.57
C LEU A 107 -4.58 -15.72 -3.54
N GLU A 108 -5.03 -15.79 -2.29
CA GLU A 108 -4.35 -16.46 -1.18
C GLU A 108 -2.92 -15.94 -0.94
N HIS A 109 -2.72 -14.62 -1.10
CA HIS A 109 -1.44 -13.94 -0.94
C HIS A 109 -1.26 -13.38 0.47
N GLU A 110 -0.47 -14.07 1.31
CA GLU A 110 -0.19 -13.70 2.71
C GLU A 110 0.27 -12.23 2.84
N TYR A 111 1.23 -11.81 2.02
CA TYR A 111 1.79 -10.46 2.08
C TYR A 111 0.83 -9.36 1.61
N GLU A 112 -0.19 -9.68 0.83
CA GLU A 112 -1.23 -8.71 0.45
C GLU A 112 -2.21 -8.47 1.60
N ILE A 113 -2.47 -9.47 2.44
CA ILE A 113 -3.22 -9.30 3.68
C ILE A 113 -2.42 -8.45 4.69
N ALA A 114 -1.10 -8.64 4.74
CA ALA A 114 -0.23 -7.76 5.52
C ALA A 114 -0.26 -6.30 5.01
N LEU A 115 -0.34 -6.09 3.68
CA LEU A 115 -0.53 -4.76 3.10
C LEU A 115 -1.88 -4.15 3.45
N HIS A 116 -2.95 -4.95 3.41
CA HIS A 116 -4.28 -4.52 3.86
C HIS A 116 -4.22 -4.01 5.31
N MET A 117 -3.59 -4.76 6.21
CA MET A 117 -3.39 -4.35 7.60
C MET A 117 -2.63 -3.02 7.70
N ALA A 118 -1.53 -2.86 6.96
CA ALA A 118 -0.76 -1.63 6.95
C ALA A 118 -1.59 -0.43 6.48
N CYS A 119 -2.36 -0.58 5.39
CA CYS A 119 -3.27 0.47 4.90
C CYS A 119 -4.32 0.88 5.94
N MET A 120 -4.94 -0.09 6.61
CA MET A 120 -5.95 0.17 7.65
C MET A 120 -5.34 0.84 8.90
N MET A 121 -4.08 0.50 9.23
CA MET A 121 -3.33 1.17 10.27
C MET A 121 -3.04 2.63 9.90
N PHE A 122 -2.60 2.91 8.66
CA PHE A 122 -2.41 4.28 8.19
C PHE A 122 -3.71 5.08 8.18
N ALA A 123 -4.81 4.49 7.69
CA ALA A 123 -6.13 5.15 7.72
C ALA A 123 -6.52 5.56 9.15
N SER A 124 -6.28 4.68 10.13
CA SER A 124 -6.54 4.95 11.56
C SER A 124 -5.65 6.07 12.10
N VAL A 125 -4.34 6.02 11.84
CA VAL A 125 -3.37 7.05 12.28
C VAL A 125 -3.72 8.42 11.69
N TYR A 126 -4.02 8.49 10.39
CA TYR A 126 -4.37 9.76 9.74
C TYR A 126 -5.73 10.29 10.20
N SER A 127 -6.73 9.44 10.42
CA SER A 127 -8.03 9.87 10.98
C SER A 127 -7.90 10.38 12.42
N ALA A 128 -7.04 9.75 13.24
CA ALA A 128 -6.75 10.23 14.57
C ALA A 128 -5.97 11.55 14.54
N THR A 129 -4.97 11.66 13.66
CA THR A 129 -4.16 12.88 13.50
C THR A 129 -5.04 14.05 13.10
N GLU A 130 -5.93 13.84 12.14
CA GLU A 130 -6.91 14.83 11.72
C GLU A 130 -7.83 15.28 12.86
N TYR A 131 -8.34 14.36 13.68
CA TYR A 131 -9.13 14.75 14.85
C TYR A 131 -8.35 15.64 15.82
N TYR A 132 -7.09 15.31 16.11
CA TYR A 132 -6.27 16.11 17.02
C TYR A 132 -5.81 17.45 16.44
N VAL A 133 -5.61 17.52 15.12
CA VAL A 133 -5.07 18.71 14.44
C VAL A 133 -6.18 19.65 13.97
N CYS A 134 -7.32 19.12 13.51
CA CYS A 134 -8.43 19.86 12.91
C CYS A 134 -9.73 19.80 13.72
N GLY A 135 -9.77 19.06 14.84
CA GLY A 135 -11.02 18.81 15.60
C GLY A 135 -11.65 20.03 16.24
N ASP A 136 -10.88 21.10 16.49
CA ASP A 136 -11.40 22.32 17.13
C ASP A 136 -12.12 23.28 16.17
N SER A 137 -12.02 23.07 14.86
CA SER A 137 -12.57 24.00 13.84
C SER A 137 -13.75 23.46 13.04
N PHE A 138 -13.83 22.15 12.79
CA PHE A 138 -14.82 21.58 11.85
C PHE A 138 -15.57 20.41 12.47
N ASN A 139 -16.91 20.45 12.40
CA ASN A 139 -17.85 19.34 12.67
C ASN A 139 -17.26 18.23 13.56
N SER A 140 -16.84 18.63 14.77
CA SER A 140 -15.93 17.84 15.62
C SER A 140 -16.48 16.45 15.92
N SER A 141 -17.81 16.33 15.96
CA SER A 141 -18.52 15.07 16.12
C SER A 141 -18.33 14.12 14.93
N LEU A 142 -18.41 14.58 13.68
CA LEU A 142 -18.33 13.71 12.51
C LEU A 142 -16.89 13.20 12.32
N ILE A 143 -15.89 14.08 12.48
CA ILE A 143 -14.47 13.70 12.46
C ILE A 143 -14.15 12.70 13.59
N LEU A 144 -14.68 12.93 14.80
CA LEU A 144 -14.55 12.00 15.92
C LEU A 144 -15.19 10.64 15.62
N TYR A 145 -16.43 10.62 15.09
CA TYR A 145 -17.09 9.37 14.72
C TYR A 145 -16.32 8.63 13.64
N ARG A 146 -15.78 9.33 12.64
CA ARG A 146 -14.92 8.74 11.61
C ARG A 146 -13.69 8.09 12.25
N ALA A 147 -12.96 8.81 13.09
CA ALA A 147 -11.77 8.28 13.79
C ALA A 147 -12.10 7.04 14.66
N LEU A 148 -13.19 7.08 15.44
CA LEU A 148 -13.63 5.95 16.27
C LEU A 148 -14.01 4.72 15.44
N VAL A 149 -14.78 4.93 14.36
CA VAL A 149 -15.22 3.85 13.48
C VAL A 149 -14.05 3.27 12.70
N VAL A 150 -13.12 4.09 12.20
CA VAL A 150 -11.88 3.60 11.57
C VAL A 150 -11.08 2.76 12.58
N ALA A 151 -10.84 3.27 13.79
CA ALA A 151 -10.05 2.57 14.79
C ALA A 151 -10.66 1.22 15.19
N THR A 152 -11.98 1.17 15.40
CA THR A 152 -12.70 -0.07 15.74
C THR A 152 -12.67 -1.07 14.59
N MET A 153 -12.95 -0.64 13.36
CA MET A 153 -12.89 -1.51 12.18
C MET A 153 -11.47 -2.00 11.90
N THR A 154 -10.46 -1.14 12.01
CA THR A 154 -9.05 -1.52 11.88
C THR A 154 -8.66 -2.55 12.94
N SER A 155 -9.14 -2.41 14.18
CA SER A 155 -8.88 -3.39 15.25
C SER A 155 -9.51 -4.76 14.95
N ILE A 156 -10.76 -4.77 14.47
CA ILE A 156 -11.45 -6.01 14.08
C ILE A 156 -10.72 -6.66 12.89
N SER A 157 -10.45 -5.90 11.83
CA SER A 157 -9.71 -6.37 10.67
C SER A 157 -8.32 -6.86 11.04
N ALA A 158 -7.65 -6.23 12.01
CA ALA A 158 -6.34 -6.66 12.46
C ALA A 158 -6.37 -8.03 13.13
N VAL A 159 -7.33 -8.26 14.03
CA VAL A 159 -7.50 -9.57 14.67
C VAL A 159 -7.80 -10.66 13.64
N LEU A 160 -8.66 -10.38 12.66
CA LEU A 160 -9.01 -11.33 11.60
C LEU A 160 -7.83 -11.61 10.67
N ALA A 161 -7.12 -10.58 10.23
CA ALA A 161 -5.97 -10.70 9.35
C ALA A 161 -4.79 -11.41 10.05
N ILE A 162 -4.53 -11.15 11.32
CA ILE A 162 -3.54 -11.90 12.12
C ILE A 162 -3.88 -13.39 12.14
N LYS A 163 -5.14 -13.74 12.43
CA LYS A 163 -5.58 -15.13 12.42
C LYS A 163 -5.48 -15.77 11.04
N ALA A 164 -5.77 -15.03 9.97
CA ALA A 164 -5.60 -15.51 8.60
C ALA A 164 -4.12 -15.75 8.28
N ILE A 165 -3.24 -14.79 8.56
CA ILE A 165 -1.79 -14.87 8.29
C ILE A 165 -1.16 -16.08 8.99
N PHE A 166 -1.50 -16.32 10.26
CA PHE A 166 -0.96 -17.46 11.02
C PHE A 166 -1.57 -18.82 10.65
N HIS A 167 -2.46 -18.89 9.66
CA HIS A 167 -3.01 -20.16 9.20
C HIS A 167 -1.89 -21.00 8.54
N PRO A 168 -1.61 -22.23 9.03
CA PRO A 168 -0.45 -23.01 8.61
C PRO A 168 -0.55 -23.56 7.17
N ALA A 169 -1.68 -23.41 6.50
CA ALA A 169 -1.96 -24.00 5.19
C ALA A 169 -2.25 -22.95 4.10
N TRP A 170 -1.38 -21.96 3.95
CA TRP A 170 -1.39 -21.11 2.76
C TRP A 170 -1.03 -21.92 1.52
N THR A 171 -2.02 -22.09 0.64
CA THR A 171 -1.94 -22.85 -0.62
C THR A 171 -0.79 -22.39 -1.52
N GLU A 172 -0.48 -21.09 -1.51
CA GLU A 172 0.64 -20.48 -2.24
C GLU A 172 1.97 -21.18 -1.94
N PHE A 173 2.21 -21.58 -0.68
CA PHE A 173 3.45 -22.25 -0.27
C PHE A 173 3.37 -23.78 -0.34
N VAL A 174 2.16 -24.35 -0.25
CA VAL A 174 1.95 -25.80 -0.44
C VAL A 174 2.21 -26.20 -1.90
N LEU A 175 1.84 -25.34 -2.86
CA LEU A 175 2.04 -25.58 -4.29
C LEU A 175 3.52 -25.57 -4.70
N VAL A 176 4.37 -24.86 -3.94
CA VAL A 176 5.82 -24.76 -4.19
C VAL A 176 6.53 -26.10 -3.90
N GLY A 177 5.98 -26.95 -3.01
CA GLY A 177 6.09 -28.41 -2.95
C GLY A 177 7.47 -29.12 -3.01
N VAL A 178 8.59 -28.45 -3.25
CA VAL A 178 9.80 -29.09 -3.80
C VAL A 178 11.04 -28.90 -2.92
N SER A 179 11.11 -27.86 -2.08
CA SER A 179 12.11 -27.77 -0.98
C SER A 179 11.85 -26.58 -0.05
N GLU A 180 12.20 -26.71 1.24
CA GLU A 180 12.09 -25.63 2.23
C GLU A 180 12.86 -24.36 1.82
N GLY A 181 14.03 -24.52 1.20
CA GLY A 181 14.84 -23.41 0.70
C GLY A 181 14.16 -22.62 -0.42
N MET A 182 13.45 -23.29 -1.35
CA MET A 182 12.69 -22.60 -2.41
C MET A 182 11.52 -21.81 -1.85
N ILE A 183 10.86 -22.32 -0.80
CA ILE A 183 9.78 -21.60 -0.10
C ILE A 183 10.33 -20.34 0.56
N GLU A 184 11.47 -20.39 1.23
CA GLU A 184 12.08 -19.22 1.88
C GLU A 184 12.50 -18.14 0.85
N MET A 185 13.09 -18.55 -0.26
CA MET A 185 13.45 -17.64 -1.35
C MET A 185 12.21 -16.96 -1.95
N TYR A 186 11.12 -17.72 -2.12
CA TYR A 186 9.85 -17.20 -2.62
C TYR A 186 9.15 -16.26 -1.64
N LYS A 187 9.15 -16.57 -0.35
CA LYS A 187 8.68 -15.66 0.70
C LYS A 187 9.42 -14.32 0.66
N THR A 188 10.75 -14.36 0.53
CA THR A 188 11.58 -13.16 0.41
C THR A 188 11.21 -12.33 -0.84
N PHE A 189 10.97 -13.01 -1.96
CA PHE A 189 10.50 -12.39 -3.21
C PHE A 189 9.13 -11.71 -3.05
N CYS A 190 8.13 -12.42 -2.52
CA CYS A 190 6.78 -11.86 -2.33
C CYS A 190 6.79 -10.72 -1.31
N LYS A 191 7.56 -10.84 -0.23
CA LYS A 191 7.78 -9.78 0.75
C LYS A 191 8.31 -8.51 0.10
N PHE A 192 9.32 -8.62 -0.75
CA PHE A 192 9.89 -7.48 -1.47
C PHE A 192 8.87 -6.81 -2.39
N LEU A 193 8.11 -7.59 -3.17
CA LEU A 193 7.05 -7.06 -4.04
C LEU A 193 5.95 -6.35 -3.24
N ALA A 194 5.58 -6.88 -2.07
CA ALA A 194 4.63 -6.23 -1.19
C ALA A 194 5.18 -4.92 -0.63
N LEU A 195 6.43 -4.90 -0.15
CA LEU A 195 7.09 -3.68 0.33
C LEU A 195 7.18 -2.60 -0.76
N LEU A 196 7.39 -2.96 -2.01
CA LEU A 196 7.36 -2.01 -3.13
C LEU A 196 5.96 -1.37 -3.33
N LYS A 197 4.87 -2.14 -3.15
CA LYS A 197 3.50 -1.58 -3.19
C LYS A 197 3.27 -0.63 -2.01
N LEU A 198 3.74 -1.00 -0.81
CA LEU A 198 3.66 -0.16 0.37
C LEU A 198 4.43 1.16 0.19
N GLU A 199 5.61 1.07 -0.41
CA GLU A 199 6.46 2.21 -0.71
C GLU A 199 5.78 3.21 -1.66
N PHE A 200 5.14 2.71 -2.72
CA PHE A 200 4.32 3.52 -3.61
C PHE A 200 3.17 4.21 -2.87
N LEU A 201 2.47 3.48 -2.00
CA LEU A 201 1.40 4.03 -1.16
C LEU A 201 1.92 5.18 -0.29
N LEU A 202 3.05 4.98 0.39
CA LEU A 202 3.65 5.98 1.28
C LEU A 202 4.08 7.25 0.54
N TYR A 203 4.69 7.12 -0.63
CA TYR A 203 5.02 8.30 -1.44
C TYR A 203 3.79 9.02 -1.97
N THR A 204 2.72 8.29 -2.28
CA THR A 204 1.47 8.91 -2.71
C THR A 204 0.85 9.69 -1.55
N ILE A 205 0.81 9.12 -0.34
CA ILE A 205 0.37 9.82 0.88
C ILE A 205 1.23 11.07 1.12
N PHE A 206 2.55 10.94 1.06
CA PHE A 206 3.48 12.06 1.21
C PHE A 206 3.23 13.15 0.14
N GLY A 207 3.03 12.76 -1.12
CA GLY A 207 2.68 13.67 -2.20
C GLY A 207 1.33 14.38 -1.96
N ILE A 208 0.33 13.69 -1.42
CA ILE A 208 -0.96 14.32 -1.06
C ILE A 208 -0.76 15.30 0.09
N LEU A 209 0.04 14.98 1.11
CA LEU A 209 0.35 15.90 2.21
C LEU A 209 1.01 17.20 1.71
N VAL A 210 1.87 17.13 0.68
CA VAL A 210 2.48 18.32 0.06
C VAL A 210 1.42 19.33 -0.42
N LEU A 211 0.25 18.85 -0.86
CA LEU A 211 -0.90 19.69 -1.22
C LEU A 211 -1.55 20.26 0.05
N ASN A 212 -0.97 21.34 0.56
CA ASN A 212 -1.38 21.95 1.83
C ASN A 212 -2.84 22.45 1.87
N ALA A 213 -3.42 22.75 0.70
CA ALA A 213 -4.70 23.44 0.60
C ALA A 213 -5.48 23.03 -0.66
N GLY A 214 -5.37 21.77 -1.11
CA GLY A 214 -6.08 21.20 -2.26
C GLY A 214 -6.20 22.15 -3.47
N VAL A 215 -7.27 22.95 -3.46
CA VAL A 215 -7.70 23.95 -4.45
C VAL A 215 -6.82 25.22 -4.53
N HIS A 216 -6.22 25.67 -3.43
CA HIS A 216 -5.35 26.87 -3.39
C HIS A 216 -3.85 26.55 -3.52
N SER A 217 -3.52 25.32 -3.88
CA SER A 217 -2.13 24.89 -4.05
C SER A 217 -1.43 25.71 -5.14
N THR A 218 -0.22 26.17 -4.86
CA THR A 218 0.60 26.83 -5.88
C THR A 218 0.91 25.86 -7.03
N SER A 219 1.10 26.38 -8.25
CA SER A 219 1.48 25.56 -9.42
C SER A 219 2.71 24.69 -9.14
N TRP A 220 3.64 25.19 -8.32
CA TRP A 220 4.82 24.45 -7.85
C TRP A 220 4.50 23.23 -7.00
N GLN A 221 3.57 23.34 -6.04
CA GLN A 221 3.16 22.22 -5.18
C GLN A 221 2.48 21.11 -6.00
N PHE A 222 1.58 21.48 -6.92
CA PHE A 222 0.92 20.52 -7.80
C PHE A 222 1.92 19.80 -8.71
N THR A 223 2.87 20.54 -9.28
CA THR A 223 3.94 19.98 -10.12
C THR A 223 4.81 19.01 -9.30
N THR A 224 5.17 19.39 -8.07
CA THR A 224 5.98 18.56 -7.17
C THR A 224 5.26 17.26 -6.80
N MET A 225 3.98 17.34 -6.42
CA MET A 225 3.13 16.18 -6.12
C MET A 225 3.03 15.22 -7.33
N SER A 226 2.81 15.76 -8.52
CA SER A 226 2.76 14.98 -9.76
C SER A 226 4.09 14.27 -10.05
N ILE A 227 5.22 14.96 -9.87
CA ILE A 227 6.56 14.38 -10.03
C ILE A 227 6.76 13.24 -9.03
N ILE A 228 6.43 13.44 -7.74
CA ILE A 228 6.57 12.40 -6.69
C ILE A 228 5.76 11.15 -7.05
N ILE A 229 4.49 11.31 -7.45
CA ILE A 229 3.61 10.18 -7.77
C ILE A 229 4.12 9.44 -9.01
N VAL A 230 4.40 10.14 -10.11
CA VAL A 230 4.92 9.52 -11.34
C VAL A 230 6.25 8.82 -11.08
N TYR A 231 7.14 9.47 -10.33
CA TYR A 231 8.43 8.90 -9.98
C TYR A 231 8.32 7.64 -9.12
N SER A 232 7.43 7.65 -8.11
CA SER A 232 7.16 6.48 -7.28
C SER A 232 6.57 5.32 -8.08
N LEU A 233 5.72 5.60 -9.06
CA LEU A 233 5.16 4.59 -9.97
C LEU A 233 6.23 3.98 -10.88
N VAL A 234 7.14 4.80 -11.40
CA VAL A 234 8.30 4.33 -12.19
C VAL A 234 9.22 3.45 -11.33
N LEU A 235 9.53 3.86 -10.10
CA LEU A 235 10.31 3.04 -9.17
C LEU A 235 9.64 1.71 -8.87
N TRP A 236 8.34 1.72 -8.57
CA TRP A 236 7.55 0.52 -8.33
C TRP A 236 7.60 -0.44 -9.52
N TYR A 237 7.38 0.09 -10.74
CA TYR A 237 7.40 -0.69 -11.97
C TYR A 237 8.78 -1.29 -12.25
N ILE A 238 9.84 -0.49 -12.19
CA ILE A 238 11.22 -0.95 -12.44
C ILE A 238 11.64 -1.98 -11.39
N GLY A 239 11.37 -1.73 -10.11
CA GLY A 239 11.70 -2.66 -9.02
C GLY A 239 10.97 -4.00 -9.15
N SER A 240 9.68 -3.96 -9.48
CA SER A 240 8.87 -5.16 -9.75
C SER A 240 9.39 -5.93 -10.96
N LEU A 241 9.70 -5.24 -12.06
CA LEU A 241 10.24 -5.85 -13.28
C LEU A 241 11.64 -6.45 -13.06
N ALA A 242 12.49 -5.76 -12.29
CA ALA A 242 13.86 -6.18 -12.00
C ALA A 242 13.89 -7.53 -11.29
N VAL A 243 13.04 -7.68 -10.29
CA VAL A 243 12.95 -8.90 -9.48
C VAL A 243 12.18 -10.01 -10.20
N ARG A 244 11.09 -9.70 -10.91
CA ARG A 244 10.34 -10.71 -11.70
C ARG A 244 11.14 -11.30 -12.86
N LYS A 245 12.03 -10.52 -13.49
CA LYS A 245 12.86 -10.97 -14.61
C LYS A 245 14.28 -11.37 -14.19
N GLU A 246 14.62 -11.29 -12.91
CA GLU A 246 15.98 -11.50 -12.36
C GLU A 246 17.09 -10.75 -13.14
N ARG A 247 16.77 -9.57 -13.70
CA ARG A 247 17.72 -8.81 -14.53
C ARG A 247 18.56 -7.90 -13.64
N GLN A 248 19.84 -8.22 -13.49
CA GLN A 248 20.81 -7.44 -12.69
C GLN A 248 20.89 -5.96 -13.12
N LEU A 249 20.86 -5.68 -14.44
CA LEU A 249 20.88 -4.31 -14.95
C LEU A 249 19.69 -3.49 -14.44
N LEU A 250 18.49 -4.07 -14.37
CA LEU A 250 17.30 -3.39 -13.84
C LEU A 250 17.40 -3.16 -12.32
N VAL A 251 18.08 -4.04 -11.59
CA VAL A 251 18.36 -3.85 -10.16
C VAL A 251 19.30 -2.66 -9.96
N TYR A 252 20.37 -2.55 -10.76
CA TYR A 252 21.27 -1.40 -10.68
C TYR A 252 20.57 -0.09 -11.06
N THR A 253 19.71 -0.09 -12.08
CA THR A 253 18.91 1.10 -12.41
C THR A 253 17.92 1.45 -11.32
N TYR A 254 17.27 0.44 -10.71
CA TYR A 254 16.38 0.66 -9.57
C TYR A 254 17.12 1.31 -8.41
N VAL A 255 18.28 0.78 -8.00
CA VAL A 255 19.08 1.34 -6.90
C VAL A 255 19.54 2.76 -7.22
N ALA A 256 20.05 3.01 -8.44
CA ALA A 256 20.49 4.34 -8.86
C ALA A 256 19.35 5.37 -8.80
N LEU A 257 18.16 5.01 -9.27
CA LEU A 257 16.98 5.87 -9.15
C LEU A 257 16.58 6.02 -7.67
N SER A 258 16.50 4.94 -6.91
CA SER A 258 16.05 4.96 -5.51
C SER A 258 16.86 5.89 -4.61
N MET A 259 18.13 6.15 -4.92
CA MET A 259 18.99 7.13 -4.22
C MET A 259 18.60 8.59 -4.43
N ILE A 260 17.85 8.91 -5.49
CA ILE A 260 17.36 10.26 -5.78
C ILE A 260 16.12 10.57 -4.93
N ALA A 261 15.30 9.55 -4.63
CA ALA A 261 14.02 9.73 -3.96
C ALA A 261 14.08 10.45 -2.59
N PRO A 262 15.07 10.19 -1.71
CA PRO A 262 15.22 10.93 -0.45
C PRO A 262 15.42 12.43 -0.62
N LEU A 263 15.88 12.90 -1.79
CA LEU A 263 16.09 14.33 -2.06
C LEU A 263 14.79 15.13 -2.15
N PHE A 264 13.64 14.48 -2.33
CA PHE A 264 12.34 15.16 -2.33
C PHE A 264 12.00 15.77 -0.97
N LEU A 265 12.48 15.18 0.13
CA LEU A 265 12.16 15.63 1.49
C LEU A 265 12.85 16.97 1.84
N PRO A 266 14.18 17.16 1.66
CA PRO A 266 14.80 18.46 1.81
C PRO A 266 14.22 19.52 0.88
N LEU A 267 13.86 19.13 -0.35
CA LEU A 267 13.28 20.04 -1.34
C LEU A 267 11.94 20.60 -0.86
N GLU A 268 11.05 19.75 -0.33
CA GLU A 268 9.79 20.19 0.26
C GLU A 268 9.99 21.09 1.48
N ILE A 269 10.86 20.68 2.42
CA ILE A 269 11.14 21.46 3.63
C ILE A 269 11.68 22.85 3.25
N SER A 270 12.61 22.92 2.29
CA SER A 270 13.20 24.18 1.84
C SER A 270 12.19 25.10 1.13
N ALA A 271 11.28 24.53 0.35
CA ALA A 271 10.24 25.28 -0.35
C ALA A 271 9.17 25.83 0.61
N ARG A 272 8.87 25.11 1.70
CA ARG A 272 7.83 25.48 2.66
C ARG A 272 8.34 26.42 3.76
N PHE A 273 9.61 26.33 4.15
CA PHE A 273 10.21 27.17 5.21
C PHE A 273 11.43 27.97 4.69
N PRO A 274 11.23 28.94 3.78
CA PRO A 274 12.33 29.73 3.23
C PRO A 274 12.99 30.65 4.29
N ASN A 275 12.21 31.11 5.28
CA ASN A 275 12.70 31.86 6.42
C ASN A 275 12.74 30.94 7.63
N LYS A 276 13.94 30.68 8.17
CA LYS A 276 14.29 29.67 9.20
C LYS A 276 13.54 29.77 10.55
N THR A 277 12.50 30.58 10.66
CA THR A 277 11.64 30.66 11.85
C THR A 277 10.60 29.55 11.80
N VAL A 278 11.02 28.34 12.19
CA VAL A 278 10.11 27.23 12.46
C VAL A 278 9.32 27.63 13.71
N GLN A 279 8.15 28.24 13.53
CA GLN A 279 7.19 28.30 14.62
C GLN A 279 6.73 26.87 14.88
N ILE A 280 6.93 26.42 16.12
CA ILE A 280 6.81 25.03 16.60
C ILE A 280 5.35 24.53 16.57
N ALA A 281 4.40 25.35 16.10
CA ALA A 281 2.99 24.99 15.96
C ALA A 281 2.79 23.99 14.78
N ASP A 282 3.03 22.71 15.07
CA ASP A 282 2.40 21.49 14.56
C ASP A 282 2.50 21.12 13.07
N ALA A 283 2.60 22.06 12.13
CA ALA A 283 2.75 21.83 10.68
C ALA A 283 4.07 21.17 10.20
N PRO A 284 5.26 21.51 10.72
CA PRO A 284 6.50 20.92 10.20
C PRO A 284 6.68 19.47 10.67
N ILE A 285 6.04 19.07 11.77
CA ILE A 285 6.29 17.80 12.44
C ILE A 285 5.68 16.64 11.64
N VAL A 286 4.44 16.74 11.16
CA VAL A 286 3.79 15.65 10.42
C VAL A 286 4.54 15.35 9.10
N HIS A 287 4.97 16.39 8.38
CA HIS A 287 5.75 16.23 7.14
C HIS A 287 7.14 15.65 7.42
N LEU A 288 7.81 16.09 8.49
CA LEU A 288 9.11 15.55 8.89
C LEU A 288 9.00 14.08 9.27
N VAL A 289 7.97 13.71 10.04
CA VAL A 289 7.72 12.32 10.47
C VAL A 289 7.37 11.44 9.27
N ALA A 290 6.46 11.88 8.41
CA ALA A 290 6.08 11.14 7.20
C ALA A 290 7.28 10.97 6.26
N GLY A 291 8.05 12.03 6.04
CA GLY A 291 9.27 11.98 5.23
C GLY A 291 10.33 11.06 5.83
N ALA A 292 10.60 11.16 7.13
CA ALA A 292 11.55 10.29 7.82
C ALA A 292 11.12 8.82 7.70
N PHE A 293 9.82 8.54 7.83
CA PHE A 293 9.28 7.20 7.64
C PHE A 293 9.48 6.68 6.21
N CYS A 294 9.28 7.51 5.18
CA CYS A 294 9.57 7.15 3.79
C CYS A 294 11.06 6.80 3.58
N VAL A 295 11.98 7.52 4.22
CA VAL A 295 13.42 7.22 4.17
C VAL A 295 13.76 5.92 4.91
N LEU A 296 13.18 5.68 6.07
CA LEU A 296 13.39 4.42 6.81
C LEU A 296 12.89 3.21 6.01
N MET A 297 11.69 3.32 5.41
CA MET A 297 11.13 2.28 4.55
C MET A 297 11.99 2.02 3.31
N ARG A 298 12.60 3.07 2.75
CA ARG A 298 13.58 2.95 1.65
C ARG A 298 14.77 2.08 2.03
N VAL A 299 15.39 2.38 3.17
CA VAL A 299 16.57 1.66 3.66
C VAL A 299 16.21 0.20 3.89
N TYR A 300 15.06 -0.06 4.52
CA TYR A 300 14.58 -1.42 4.72
C TYR A 300 14.35 -2.17 3.40
N LEU A 301 13.77 -1.50 2.40
CA LEU A 301 13.54 -2.10 1.09
C LEU A 301 14.85 -2.42 0.35
N HIS A 302 15.92 -1.63 0.52
CA HIS A 302 17.24 -1.97 0.00
C HIS A 302 17.84 -3.20 0.66
N ILE A 303 17.64 -3.37 1.98
CA ILE A 303 18.07 -4.57 2.70
C ILE A 303 17.36 -5.81 2.15
N GLU A 304 16.05 -5.73 1.93
CA GLU A 304 15.28 -6.84 1.33
C GLU A 304 15.66 -7.08 -0.13
N LEU A 305 15.93 -6.03 -0.91
CA LEU A 305 16.44 -6.17 -2.28
C LEU A 305 17.76 -6.95 -2.32
N LEU A 306 18.68 -6.68 -1.39
CA LEU A 306 19.94 -7.42 -1.30
C LEU A 306 19.71 -8.91 -0.97
N ARG A 307 18.70 -9.23 -0.17
CA ARG A 307 18.31 -10.62 0.12
C ARG A 307 17.76 -11.31 -1.12
N VAL A 308 16.85 -10.65 -1.84
CA VAL A 308 16.30 -11.17 -3.10
C VAL A 308 17.37 -11.32 -4.17
N PHE A 309 18.29 -10.35 -4.30
CA PHE A 309 19.36 -10.37 -5.30
C PHE A 309 20.31 -11.55 -5.13
N LYS A 310 20.58 -11.98 -3.89
CA LYS A 310 21.38 -13.18 -3.62
C LYS A 310 20.73 -14.47 -4.14
N ASN A 311 19.41 -14.47 -4.31
CA ASN A 311 18.64 -15.63 -4.77
C ASN A 311 18.44 -15.66 -6.30
N PHE A 312 19.02 -14.71 -7.04
CA PHE A 312 18.91 -14.68 -8.50
C PHE A 312 19.60 -15.88 -9.15
N ASN A 313 19.02 -16.41 -10.23
CA ASN A 313 19.42 -17.62 -10.94
C ASN A 313 19.31 -18.92 -10.13
N CYS A 314 18.69 -18.91 -8.95
CA CYS A 314 18.40 -20.13 -8.18
C CYS A 314 17.17 -20.90 -8.70
N GLY A 315 16.60 -20.50 -9.85
CA GLY A 315 15.54 -21.24 -10.54
C GLY A 315 14.11 -20.85 -10.14
N LEU A 316 13.94 -19.79 -9.33
CA LEU A 316 12.62 -19.27 -8.93
C LEU A 316 11.79 -18.80 -10.14
N VAL A 317 12.45 -18.22 -11.14
CA VAL A 317 11.80 -17.65 -12.34
C VAL A 317 11.71 -18.64 -13.52
N ASN A 318 12.10 -19.91 -13.35
CA ASN A 318 11.83 -20.90 -14.38
C ASN A 318 10.34 -20.88 -14.73
N GLN A 319 10.00 -20.63 -15.99
CA GLN A 319 8.63 -20.33 -16.44
C GLN A 319 7.59 -21.40 -16.05
N ALA A 320 8.04 -22.63 -15.78
CA ALA A 320 7.20 -23.69 -15.22
C ALA A 320 6.68 -23.38 -13.80
N PHE A 321 7.48 -22.71 -12.96
CA PHE A 321 7.14 -22.32 -11.60
C PHE A 321 6.21 -21.09 -11.56
N LEU A 322 6.51 -20.07 -12.36
CA LEU A 322 5.61 -18.92 -12.59
C LEU A 322 4.29 -19.35 -13.24
N GLY A 323 4.31 -20.37 -14.09
CA GLY A 323 3.12 -20.96 -14.71
C GLY A 323 2.25 -21.78 -13.74
N LEU A 324 2.83 -22.26 -12.64
CA LEU A 324 2.09 -22.92 -11.56
C LEU A 324 1.47 -21.90 -10.59
N LEU A 325 2.12 -20.74 -10.42
CA LEU A 325 1.69 -19.66 -9.51
C LEU A 325 0.75 -18.63 -10.15
N THR A 326 0.69 -18.55 -11.48
CA THR A 326 -0.27 -17.67 -12.17
C THR A 326 -1.54 -18.45 -12.54
N PRO A 327 -2.71 -18.13 -11.95
CA PRO A 327 -3.96 -18.85 -12.22
C PRO A 327 -4.41 -18.79 -13.69
N GLU A 328 -3.86 -17.86 -14.48
CA GLU A 328 -4.14 -17.71 -15.91
C GLU A 328 -3.48 -18.78 -16.79
N THR A 329 -2.40 -19.42 -16.32
CA THR A 329 -1.67 -20.45 -17.09
C THR A 329 -1.93 -21.87 -16.58
N THR A 330 -2.32 -22.04 -15.32
CA THR A 330 -3.04 -23.25 -14.89
C THR A 330 -4.40 -23.24 -15.58
N GLY A 331 -4.61 -24.07 -16.59
CA GLY A 331 -5.83 -24.15 -17.43
C GLY A 331 -7.15 -24.51 -16.71
N LEU A 332 -7.36 -24.03 -15.48
CA LEU A 332 -8.60 -24.14 -14.73
C LEU A 332 -9.71 -23.22 -15.29
N LEU A 333 -9.33 -22.09 -15.91
CA LEU A 333 -10.25 -21.15 -16.57
C LEU A 333 -10.19 -21.18 -18.11
N SER A 334 -9.08 -21.60 -18.72
CA SER A 334 -9.03 -21.81 -20.18
C SER A 334 -9.55 -23.20 -20.52
N GLY A 335 -10.87 -23.35 -20.47
CA GLY A 335 -11.60 -24.45 -21.10
C GLY A 335 -11.41 -24.40 -22.62
N ARG A 336 -10.21 -24.76 -23.10
CA ARG A 336 -9.92 -24.96 -24.51
C ARG A 336 -10.58 -26.29 -24.90
N ARG A 337 -11.78 -26.19 -25.48
CA ARG A 337 -12.40 -27.27 -26.22
C ARG A 337 -11.45 -27.67 -27.35
N HIS A 338 -10.88 -28.86 -27.26
CA HIS A 338 -10.51 -29.64 -28.43
C HIS A 338 -11.61 -30.66 -28.68
#